data_AF-F2SC07-F1
#
_entry.id   AF-F2SC07-F1
#
_cell.length_a   1.000
_cell.length_b   1.000
_cell.length_c   1.000
_cell.angle_alpha   90.00
_cell.angle_beta   90.00
_cell.angle_gamma   90.00
#
_symmetry.space_group_name_H-M   'P 1'
#
loop_
_entity.id
_entity.type
_entity.pdbx_description
1 polymer ?
#
loop_
_entity_poly.entity_id
_entity_poly.type
_entity_poly.pdbx_seq_one_letter_code
_entity_poly.pdbx_strand_id
1 'polypeptide(L)'
;MQMPNFNALYAKSIPEVAAKIGPKTNNVEAVLDMLLSKDDYDFGSAAWFLTTQCTPAVRTALQSGSEEGWSKYLTECIGTTAADERKKYWTKAMESVKSL
;
A
#
# COMPACT_ATOMS: atom_id res chain seq x y z
N MET A 1 -0.39 4.80 -1.88
CA MET A 1 -0.75 4.73 -0.45
C MET A 1 -0.08 5.81 0.38
N GLN A 2 1.11 6.27 -0.03
CA GLN A 2 1.81 7.38 0.61
C GLN A 2 1.11 8.74 0.37
N MET A 3 -0.17 8.86 0.77
CA MET A 3 -0.93 10.12 0.77
C MET A 3 -0.86 10.72 2.17
N PRO A 4 -0.93 12.07 2.34
CA PRO A 4 -0.71 12.72 3.63
C PRO A 4 -1.54 12.13 4.80
N ASN A 5 -2.82 11.84 4.56
CA ASN A 5 -3.71 11.24 5.56
C ASN A 5 -3.29 9.80 5.93
N PHE A 6 -2.94 8.97 4.94
CA PHE A 6 -2.50 7.59 5.18
C PHE A 6 -1.11 7.54 5.81
N ASN A 7 -0.22 8.48 5.50
CA ASN A 7 1.10 8.59 6.11
C ASN A 7 1.00 8.86 7.60
N ALA A 8 0.12 9.77 8.00
CA ALA A 8 -0.13 10.05 9.41
C ALA A 8 -0.68 8.81 10.15
N LEU A 9 -1.59 8.04 9.53
CA LEU A 9 -2.11 6.80 10.11
C LEU A 9 -1.04 5.71 10.21
N TYR A 10 -0.27 5.52 9.15
CA TYR A 10 0.77 4.50 9.09
C TYR A 10 1.90 4.78 10.08
N ALA A 11 2.37 6.03 10.14
CA ALA A 11 3.37 6.47 11.10
C ALA A 11 2.94 6.25 12.56
N LYS A 12 1.65 6.46 12.88
CA LYS A 12 1.09 6.16 14.20
C LYS A 12 1.01 4.66 14.50
N SER A 13 0.89 3.81 13.47
CA SER A 13 0.78 2.36 13.64
C SER A 13 2.12 1.68 13.95
N ILE A 14 3.24 2.36 13.74
CA ILE A 14 4.59 1.85 14.03
C ILE A 14 5.10 2.51 15.32
N PRO A 15 5.23 1.78 16.45
CA PRO A 15 5.59 2.38 17.73
C PRO A 15 6.89 3.19 17.71
N GLU A 16 7.91 2.69 17.01
CA GLU A 16 9.21 3.38 16.88
C GLU A 16 9.09 4.71 16.12
N VAL A 17 8.34 4.73 15.03
CA VAL A 17 8.11 5.92 14.20
C VAL A 17 7.24 6.92 14.97
N ALA A 18 6.17 6.45 15.61
CA ALA A 18 5.28 7.28 16.42
C ALA A 18 6.05 7.98 17.56
N ALA A 19 6.95 7.26 18.25
CA ALA A 19 7.79 7.83 19.30
C ALA A 19 8.76 8.90 18.77
N LYS A 20 9.34 8.70 17.58
CA LYS A 20 10.28 9.64 16.94
C LYS A 20 9.60 10.90 16.40
N ILE A 21 8.42 10.77 15.81
CA ILE A 21 7.67 11.91 15.24
C ILE A 21 7.05 12.76 16.35
N GLY A 22 6.58 12.13 17.44
CA GLY A 22 6.02 12.82 18.60
C GLY A 22 4.91 13.82 18.21
N PRO A 23 4.97 15.08 18.65
CA PRO A 23 3.92 16.08 18.36
C PRO A 23 3.87 16.50 16.88
N LYS A 24 4.84 16.11 16.04
CA LYS A 24 4.92 16.51 14.63
C LYS A 24 4.03 15.68 13.70
N THR A 25 3.14 14.82 14.19
CA THR A 25 2.28 13.97 13.34
C THR A 25 1.37 14.73 12.39
N ASN A 26 1.17 16.03 12.61
CA ASN A 26 0.38 16.90 11.72
C ASN A 26 1.25 17.64 10.68
N ASN A 27 2.57 17.56 10.79
CA ASN A 27 3.49 18.09 9.78
C ASN A 27 3.70 17.02 8.70
N VAL A 28 3.09 17.22 7.53
CA VAL A 28 3.08 16.27 6.42
C VAL A 28 4.50 15.94 5.94
N GLU A 29 5.36 16.95 5.82
CA GLU A 29 6.74 16.79 5.34
C GLU A 29 7.56 15.97 6.34
N ALA A 30 7.51 16.32 7.62
CA ALA A 30 8.25 15.62 8.66
C ALA A 30 7.81 14.14 8.81
N VAL A 31 6.52 13.85 8.59
CA VAL A 31 6.01 12.48 8.58
C VAL A 31 6.52 11.72 7.36
N LEU A 32 6.46 12.32 6.17
CA LEU A 32 6.94 11.69 4.95
C LEU A 32 8.44 11.40 5.02
N ASP A 33 9.25 12.38 5.42
CA ASP A 33 10.71 12.21 5.56
C ASP A 33 11.07 11.08 6.53
N MET A 34 10.33 10.94 7.62
CA MET A 34 10.53 9.83 8.56
C MET A 34 10.22 8.47 7.92
N LEU A 35 9.12 8.37 7.16
CA LEU A 35 8.75 7.13 6.48
C LEU A 35 9.70 6.78 5.33
N LEU A 36 10.30 7.78 4.67
CA LEU A 36 11.31 7.57 3.63
C LEU A 36 12.71 7.30 4.18
N SER A 37 12.93 7.49 5.49
CA SER A 37 14.26 7.33 6.10
C SER A 37 14.75 5.87 6.17
N LYS A 38 13.87 4.90 5.94
CA LYS A 38 14.19 3.47 5.98
C LYS A 38 13.29 2.71 5.01
N ASP A 39 13.87 1.85 4.19
CA ASP A 39 13.15 1.01 3.22
C ASP A 39 12.01 0.20 3.85
N ASP A 40 12.21 -0.32 5.06
CA ASP A 40 11.17 -1.06 5.80
C ASP A 40 9.91 -0.21 6.04
N TYR A 41 10.06 1.09 6.29
CA TYR A 41 8.94 2.00 6.47
C TYR A 41 8.37 2.41 5.12
N ASP A 42 9.21 2.76 4.16
CA ASP A 42 8.74 3.18 2.84
C ASP A 42 7.93 2.07 2.15
N PHE A 43 8.55 0.92 1.91
CA PHE A 43 7.89 -0.24 1.28
C PHE A 43 6.86 -0.89 2.20
N GLY A 44 7.09 -0.89 3.51
CA GLY A 44 6.14 -1.44 4.48
C GLY A 44 4.79 -0.73 4.45
N SER A 45 4.77 0.53 4.00
CA SER A 45 3.52 1.26 3.81
C SER A 45 2.56 0.42 2.97
N ALA A 46 2.99 -0.12 1.81
CA ALA A 46 2.23 -0.93 0.85
C ALA A 46 1.46 -2.09 1.49
N ALA A 47 2.13 -2.85 2.35
CA ALA A 47 1.53 -3.97 3.06
C ALA A 47 0.54 -3.49 4.14
N TRP A 48 0.88 -2.40 4.85
CA TRP A 48 0.02 -1.84 5.89
C TRP A 48 -1.33 -1.41 5.34
N PHE A 49 -1.42 -0.67 4.23
CA PHE A 49 -2.75 -0.24 3.77
C PHE A 49 -3.55 -1.39 3.15
N LEU A 50 -2.91 -2.35 2.46
CA LEU A 50 -3.63 -3.53 1.97
C LEU A 50 -4.32 -4.26 3.12
N THR A 51 -3.70 -4.28 4.30
CA THR A 51 -4.22 -5.01 5.46
C THR A 51 -5.12 -4.18 6.38
N THR A 52 -5.08 -2.85 6.29
CA THR A 52 -5.83 -1.96 7.19
C THR A 52 -6.86 -1.07 6.51
N GLN A 53 -6.68 -0.74 5.23
CA GLN A 53 -7.55 0.19 4.49
C GLN A 53 -8.39 -0.53 3.43
N CYS A 54 -7.95 -1.70 2.94
CA CYS A 54 -8.79 -2.55 2.10
C CYS A 54 -9.71 -3.44 2.92
N THR A 55 -10.88 -3.76 2.37
CA THR A 55 -11.78 -4.73 2.99
C THR A 55 -11.20 -6.15 2.94
N PRO A 56 -11.57 -7.04 3.88
CA PRO A 56 -11.18 -8.44 3.83
C PRO A 56 -11.56 -9.13 2.50
N ALA A 57 -12.71 -8.78 1.91
CA ALA A 57 -13.17 -9.34 0.64
C ALA A 57 -12.25 -8.99 -0.53
N VAL A 58 -11.80 -7.73 -0.63
CA VAL A 58 -10.82 -7.31 -1.65
C VAL A 58 -9.51 -8.06 -1.48
N ARG A 59 -9.03 -8.22 -0.25
CA ARG A 59 -7.79 -8.95 0.04
C ARG A 59 -7.89 -10.43 -0.35
N THR A 60 -9.00 -11.09 -0.01
CA THR A 60 -9.27 -12.48 -0.43
C THR A 60 -9.33 -12.61 -1.95
N ALA A 61 -9.98 -11.68 -2.63
CA ALA A 61 -10.05 -11.68 -4.09
C ALA A 61 -8.65 -11.53 -4.71
N LEU A 62 -7.84 -10.58 -4.23
CA LEU A 62 -6.48 -10.36 -4.72
C LEU A 62 -5.57 -11.60 -4.52
N GLN A 63 -5.71 -12.32 -3.41
CA GLN A 63 -4.96 -13.54 -3.11
C GLN A 63 -5.18 -14.67 -4.12
N SER A 64 -6.28 -14.65 -4.89
CA SER A 64 -6.49 -15.63 -5.96
C SER A 64 -5.45 -15.55 -7.08
N GLY A 65 -4.72 -14.43 -7.20
CA GLY A 65 -3.80 -14.19 -8.32
C GLY A 65 -4.50 -14.06 -9.67
N SER A 66 -5.83 -13.91 -9.68
CA SER A 66 -6.62 -13.72 -10.90
C SER A 66 -6.66 -12.26 -11.35
N GLU A 67 -6.94 -12.05 -12.63
CA GLU A 67 -7.15 -10.71 -13.17
C GLU A 67 -8.37 -10.03 -12.53
N GLU A 68 -9.41 -10.81 -12.22
CA GLU A 68 -10.59 -10.30 -11.50
C GLU A 68 -10.22 -9.80 -10.11
N GLY A 69 -9.43 -10.57 -9.35
CA GLY A 69 -8.95 -10.17 -8.03
C GLY A 69 -8.06 -8.93 -8.07
N TRP A 70 -7.17 -8.84 -9.06
CA TRP A 70 -6.35 -7.66 -9.31
C TRP A 70 -7.20 -6.43 -9.65
N SER A 71 -8.20 -6.59 -10.54
CA SER A 71 -9.12 -5.51 -10.92
C SER A 71 -9.91 -4.99 -9.72
N LYS A 72 -10.47 -5.89 -8.90
CA LYS A 72 -11.17 -5.55 -7.64
C LYS A 72 -10.29 -4.75 -6.68
N TYR A 73 -9.02 -5.13 -6.53
CA TYR A 73 -8.09 -4.35 -5.71
C TYR A 73 -7.93 -2.91 -6.22
N LEU A 74 -7.78 -2.73 -7.54
CA LEU A 74 -7.63 -1.41 -8.13
C LEU A 74 -8.89 -0.54 -8.01
N THR A 75 -10.06 -1.10 -8.29
CA THR A 75 -11.31 -0.35 -8.37
C THR A 75 -11.98 -0.16 -7.02
N GLU A 76 -11.99 -1.18 -6.16
CA GLU A 76 -12.76 -1.19 -4.92
C GLU A 76 -11.94 -0.79 -3.68
N CYS A 77 -10.60 -0.88 -3.73
CA CYS A 77 -9.74 -0.40 -2.63
C CYS A 77 -8.91 0.83 -3.02
N ILE A 78 -8.17 0.77 -4.13
CA ILE A 78 -7.29 1.88 -4.53
C ILE A 78 -8.08 3.05 -5.12
N GLY A 79 -9.26 2.80 -5.69
CA GLY A 79 -10.11 3.82 -6.30
C GLY A 79 -9.60 4.28 -7.67
N THR A 80 -8.96 3.39 -8.43
CA THR A 80 -8.48 3.64 -9.79
C THR A 80 -9.05 2.64 -10.79
N THR A 81 -8.72 2.77 -12.07
CA THR A 81 -9.17 1.87 -13.11
C THR A 81 -8.16 0.74 -13.37
N ALA A 82 -8.68 -0.45 -13.70
CA ALA A 82 -7.92 -1.58 -14.20
C ALA A 82 -7.57 -1.39 -15.69
N ALA A 83 -6.90 -0.27 -16.01
CA ALA A 83 -6.55 0.08 -17.38
C ALA A 83 -5.55 -0.91 -18.01
N ASP A 84 -5.64 -1.09 -19.33
CA ASP A 84 -4.80 -2.03 -20.09
C ASP A 84 -3.30 -1.82 -19.86
N GLU A 85 -2.85 -0.57 -19.74
CA GLU A 85 -1.44 -0.27 -19.46
C GLU A 85 -0.98 -0.83 -18.11
N ARG A 86 -1.84 -0.83 -17.08
CA ARG A 86 -1.52 -1.45 -15.78
C ARG A 86 -1.56 -2.98 -15.87
N LYS A 87 -2.49 -3.52 -16.66
CA LYS A 87 -2.61 -4.97 -16.91
C LYS A 87 -1.33 -5.54 -17.51
N LYS A 88 -0.68 -4.83 -18.45
CA LYS A 88 0.60 -5.26 -19.04
C LYS A 88 1.68 -5.52 -17.98
N TYR A 89 1.82 -4.64 -16.99
CA TYR A 89 2.78 -4.84 -15.88
C TYR A 89 2.38 -6.00 -14.99
N TRP A 90 1.10 -6.09 -14.63
CA TRP A 90 0.59 -7.19 -13.82
C TRP A 90 0.82 -8.55 -14.49
N THR A 91 0.52 -8.70 -15.79
CA THR A 91 0.74 -9.94 -16.54
C THR A 91 2.21 -10.37 -16.49
N LYS A 92 3.15 -9.46 -16.77
CA LYS A 92 4.59 -9.78 -16.70
C LYS A 92 5.04 -10.19 -15.29
N ALA A 93 4.50 -9.53 -14.27
CA ALA A 93 4.78 -9.91 -12.88
C ALA A 93 4.24 -11.30 -12.57
N MET A 94 3.01 -11.62 -12.98
CA MET A 94 2.41 -12.94 -12.76
C MET A 94 3.11 -14.06 -13.52
N GLU A 95 3.63 -13.80 -14.73
CA GLU A 95 4.49 -14.74 -15.47
C GLU A 95 5.76 -15.06 -14.67
N SER A 96 6.39 -14.04 -14.09
CA SER A 96 7.60 -14.20 -13.29
C SER A 96 7.34 -14.92 -11.97
N VAL A 97 6.23 -14.64 -11.30
CA VAL A 97 5.86 -15.29 -10.02
C VAL A 97 5.49 -16.76 -10.23
N LYS A 98 4.83 -17.11 -11.35
CA LYS A 98 4.49 -18.49 -11.68
C LYS A 98 5.71 -19.37 -11.98
N SER A 99 6.86 -18.78 -12.30
CA SER A 99 8.10 -19.52 -12.56
C SER A 99 9.00 -19.67 -11.33
N LEU A 100 8.57 -19.18 -10.16
CA LEU A 100 9.21 -19.42 -8.86
C LEU A 100 8.69 -20.71 -8.22
#